data_AF-A0A7X9HVB2-F1
#
_entry.id   AF-A0A7X9HVB2-F1
#
_cell.length_a   1.000
_cell.length_b   1.000
_cell.length_c   1.000
_cell.angle_alpha   90.00
_cell.angle_beta   90.00
_cell.angle_gamma   90.00
#
_symmetry.space_group_name_H-M   'P 1'
#
loop_
_entity.id
_entity.type
_entity.pdbx_description
1 polymer ?
#
loop_
_entity_poly.entity_id
_entity_poly.type
_entity_poly.pdbx_seq_one_letter_code
_entity_poly.pdbx_strand_id
1 'polypeptide(L)'
;MRFVIKQKFFTFGDDFTIKDEMGIEHFVVKGKVFALGDKLRMYAIDGTELFYIEQKLFRFLPEYTIYHREQPVAIIKKEFSFF
;
A
#
# COMPACT_ATOMS: atom_id res chain seq x y z
N MET A 1 -8.14 -5.46 -18.56
CA MET A 1 -8.20 -5.95 -17.17
C MET A 1 -8.35 -4.73 -16.28
N ARG A 2 -9.35 -4.72 -15.41
CA ARG A 2 -9.71 -3.56 -14.58
C ARG A 2 -9.80 -4.00 -13.12
N PHE A 3 -8.81 -3.58 -12.34
CA PHE A 3 -8.83 -3.80 -10.90
C PHE A 3 -9.70 -2.76 -10.20
N VAL A 4 -10.53 -3.24 -9.29
CA VAL A 4 -11.43 -2.48 -8.45
C VAL A 4 -10.93 -2.57 -7.02
N ILE A 5 -10.65 -1.40 -6.44
CA ILE A 5 -10.32 -1.26 -5.03
C ILE A 5 -11.52 -0.62 -4.35
N LYS A 6 -12.11 -1.33 -3.39
CA LYS A 6 -13.24 -0.83 -2.60
C LYS A 6 -12.74 -0.45 -1.21
N GLN A 7 -12.10 0.71 -1.10
CA GLN A 7 -11.57 1.23 0.17
C GLN A 7 -12.11 2.65 0.45
N LYS A 8 -12.37 2.96 1.71
CA LYS A 8 -12.48 4.36 2.17
C LYS A 8 -11.08 4.93 2.24
N PHE A 9 -10.69 5.76 1.27
CA PHE A 9 -9.37 6.41 1.12
C PHE A 9 -8.89 7.24 2.33
N PHE A 10 -9.66 7.34 3.41
CA PHE A 10 -9.36 8.18 4.58
C PHE A 10 -8.66 7.45 5.73
N THR A 11 -8.57 6.11 5.71
CA THR A 11 -7.88 5.35 6.75
C THR A 11 -6.82 4.46 6.09
N PHE A 12 -5.65 5.03 5.79
CA PHE A 12 -4.45 4.21 5.65
C PHE A 12 -4.34 3.40 6.94
N GLY A 13 -4.37 2.06 6.87
CA GLY A 13 -4.44 1.17 8.03
C GLY A 13 -5.48 0.06 7.99
N ASP A 14 -6.50 0.21 7.16
CA ASP A 14 -7.50 -0.85 6.99
C ASP A 14 -6.99 -1.91 5.99
N ASP A 15 -7.31 -3.18 6.26
CA ASP A 15 -7.04 -4.28 5.34
C ASP A 15 -8.03 -4.23 4.18
N PHE A 16 -7.56 -4.39 2.94
CA PHE A 16 -8.42 -4.38 1.76
C PHE A 16 -8.00 -5.40 0.71
N THR A 17 -8.98 -5.89 -0.05
CA THR A 17 -8.76 -6.84 -1.14
C THR A 17 -8.95 -6.15 -2.48
N ILE A 18 -8.01 -6.37 -3.38
CA ILE A 18 -8.07 -5.91 -4.78
C ILE A 18 -8.80 -7.00 -5.58
N LYS A 19 -9.92 -6.63 -6.19
CA LYS A 19 -10.75 -7.52 -6.99
C LYS A 19 -10.74 -7.09 -8.45
N ASP A 20 -10.92 -8.00 -9.39
CA ASP A 20 -11.16 -7.63 -10.79
C ASP A 20 -12.66 -7.32 -11.03
N GLU A 21 -13.06 -6.98 -12.26
CA GLU A 21 -14.43 -6.57 -12.59
C GLU A 21 -15.45 -7.69 -12.34
N MET A 22 -15.02 -8.95 -12.44
CA MET A 22 -15.84 -10.13 -12.16
C MET A 22 -15.96 -10.43 -10.65
N GLY A 23 -15.37 -9.60 -9.78
CA GLY A 23 -15.37 -9.78 -8.33
C GLY A 23 -14.36 -10.81 -7.81
N ILE A 24 -13.49 -11.32 -8.68
CA ILE A 24 -12.43 -12.29 -8.33
C ILE A 24 -11.33 -11.57 -7.56
N GLU A 25 -10.94 -12.11 -6.42
CA GLU A 25 -9.89 -11.57 -5.55
C GLU A 25 -8.51 -11.95 -6.08
N HIS A 26 -7.67 -10.96 -6.38
CA HIS A 26 -6.32 -11.19 -6.90
C HIS A 26 -5.23 -10.89 -5.88
N PHE A 27 -5.42 -9.86 -5.06
CA PHE A 27 -4.43 -9.41 -4.09
C PHE A 27 -5.08 -8.99 -2.79
N VAL A 28 -4.39 -9.24 -1.68
CA VAL A 28 -4.80 -8.81 -0.36
C VAL A 28 -3.76 -7.81 0.15
N VAL A 29 -4.20 -6.61 0.50
CA VAL A 29 -3.34 -5.59 1.10
C VAL A 29 -3.69 -5.48 2.57
N LYS A 30 -2.70 -5.69 3.43
CA LYS A 30 -2.85 -5.54 4.87
C LYS A 30 -2.20 -4.25 5.34
N GLY A 31 -2.99 -3.40 5.98
CA GLY A 31 -2.55 -2.14 6.55
C GLY A 31 -2.20 -2.32 8.03
N LYS A 32 -1.12 -1.70 8.46
CA LYS A 32 -0.81 -1.60 9.88
C LYS A 32 -0.49 -0.16 10.22
N VAL A 33 -1.48 0.52 10.80
CA VAL A 33 -1.26 1.83 11.42
C VAL A 33 -0.60 1.61 12.75
N PHE A 34 0.56 2.21 12.92
CA PHE A 34 1.19 2.38 14.21
C PHE A 34 1.21 3.86 14.57
N ALA A 35 1.52 4.17 15.83
CA ALA A 35 1.74 5.55 16.27
C ALA A 35 2.88 6.27 15.52
N LEU A 36 3.71 5.52 14.78
CA LEU A 36 4.90 5.99 14.08
C LEU A 36 4.83 5.62 12.58
N GLY A 37 3.75 6.02 11.91
CA GLY A 37 3.57 5.97 10.45
C GLY A 37 2.90 4.72 9.88
N ASP A 38 2.59 4.81 8.59
CA ASP A 38 1.87 3.80 7.83
C ASP A 38 2.78 2.70 7.29
N LYS A 39 2.33 1.45 7.47
CA LYS A 39 2.96 0.26 6.88
C LYS A 39 1.91 -0.54 6.14
N LEU A 40 2.22 -0.98 4.92
CA LEU A 40 1.34 -1.78 4.08
C LEU A 40 2.10 -3.00 3.58
N ARG A 41 1.41 -4.15 3.55
CA ARG A 41 1.95 -5.40 2.99
C ARG A 41 0.96 -5.95 1.98
N MET A 42 1.45 -6.21 0.77
CA MET A 42 0.65 -6.79 -0.29
C MET A 42 0.96 -8.28 -0.42
N TYR A 43 -0.09 -9.08 -0.42
CA TYR A 43 -0.06 -10.53 -0.52
C TYR A 43 -0.78 -10.98 -1.79
N ALA A 44 -0.27 -12.05 -2.39
CA ALA A 44 -1.02 -12.84 -3.34
C ALA A 44 -2.13 -13.64 -2.63
N ILE A 45 -3.08 -14.18 -3.38
CA ILE A 45 -4.20 -14.96 -2.83
C ILE A 45 -3.74 -16.24 -2.12
N ASP A 46 -2.58 -16.79 -2.51
CA ASP A 46 -1.93 -17.94 -1.87
C ASP A 46 -1.22 -17.58 -0.55
N GLY A 47 -1.19 -16.30 -0.17
CA GLY A 47 -0.56 -15.81 1.05
C GLY A 47 0.91 -15.42 0.89
N THR A 48 1.51 -15.56 -0.29
CA THR A 48 2.87 -15.07 -0.55
C THR A 48 2.92 -13.55 -0.47
N GLU A 49 3.84 -13.01 0.34
CA GLU A 49 4.12 -11.57 0.39
C GLU A 49 4.83 -11.15 -0.91
N LEU A 50 4.23 -10.21 -1.63
CA LEU A 50 4.76 -9.68 -2.88
C LEU A 50 5.56 -8.40 -2.63
N PHE A 51 4.97 -7.46 -1.90
CA PHE A 51 5.57 -6.15 -1.67
C PHE A 51 5.30 -5.65 -0.26
N TYR A 52 6.27 -4.93 0.28
CA TYR A 52 6.18 -4.19 1.53
C TYR A 52 6.33 -2.70 1.24
N ILE A 53 5.49 -1.87 1.84
CA ILE A 53 5.51 -0.42 1.67
C ILE A 53 5.57 0.21 3.04
N GLU A 54 6.55 1.08 3.25
CA GLU A 54 6.75 1.78 4.52
C GLU A 54 6.81 3.29 4.30
N GLN A 55 6.04 4.03 5.08
CA GLN A 55 6.13 5.48 5.13
C GLN A 55 7.42 5.90 5.85
N LYS A 56 8.17 6.81 5.25
CA LYS A 56 9.32 7.42 5.90
C LYS A 56 8.89 8.48 6.90
N LEU A 57 9.32 8.29 8.14
CA LEU A 57 9.08 9.23 9.24
C LEU A 57 9.99 10.46 9.15
N PHE A 58 9.59 11.53 9.83
CA PHE A 58 10.35 12.80 9.89
C PHE A 58 10.53 13.49 8.53
N ARG A 59 9.50 13.43 7.67
CA ARG A 59 9.43 14.24 6.45
C ARG A 59 8.25 15.20 6.49
N PHE A 60 8.46 16.37 5.91
CA PHE A 60 7.42 17.39 5.76
C PHE A 60 6.29 16.94 4.82
N LEU A 61 6.60 16.10 3.83
CA LEU A 61 5.64 15.54 2.90
C LEU A 61 5.66 14.00 2.94
N PRO A 62 4.54 13.33 2.64
CA PRO A 62 4.47 11.88 2.54
C PRO A 62 5.53 11.33 1.58
N GLU A 63 6.37 10.44 2.09
CA GLU A 63 7.25 9.59 1.29
C GLU A 63 7.04 8.14 1.70
N TYR A 64 6.97 7.25 0.71
CA TYR A 64 6.82 5.82 0.89
C TYR A 64 7.95 5.10 0.15
N THR A 65 8.56 4.11 0.79
CA THR A 65 9.52 3.21 0.14
C THR A 65 8.84 1.88 -0.12
N ILE A 66 8.94 1.39 -1.36
CA ILE A 66 8.43 0.08 -1.77
C ILE A 66 9.60 -0.90 -1.78
N TYR A 67 9.38 -2.04 -1.13
CA TYR A 67 10.30 -3.15 -1.03
C TYR A 67 9.70 -4.37 -1.72
N HIS A 68 10.52 -5.07 -2.49
CA HIS A 68 10.21 -6.38 -3.03
C HIS A 68 11.24 -7.36 -2.48
N ARG A 69 10.80 -8.40 -1.76
CA ARG A 69 11.69 -9.35 -1.08
C ARG A 69 12.77 -8.63 -0.24
N GLU A 70 12.32 -7.69 0.59
CA GLU A 70 13.17 -6.88 1.49
C GLU A 70 14.15 -5.92 0.80
N GLN A 71 14.19 -5.90 -0.54
CA GLN A 71 15.03 -4.99 -1.31
C GLN A 71 14.22 -3.76 -1.74
N PRO A 72 14.72 -2.53 -1.50
CA PRO A 72 14.03 -1.32 -1.94
C PRO A 72 14.05 -1.25 -3.47
N VAL A 73 12.87 -1.22 -4.09
CA VAL A 73 12.71 -1.17 -5.56
C VAL A 73 12.22 0.17 -6.06
N ALA A 74 11.51 0.93 -5.23
CA ALA A 74 10.98 2.23 -5.61
C ALA A 74 10.77 3.14 -4.40
N ILE A 75 10.74 4.44 -4.64
CA ILE A 75 10.41 5.46 -3.65
C ILE A 75 9.33 6.36 -4.26
N ILE A 76 8.19 6.46 -3.59
CA ILE A 76 7.08 7.34 -3.94
C ILE A 76 7.19 8.58 -3.05
N LYS A 77 7.28 9.76 -3.67
CA LYS A 77 7.30 11.04 -2.96
C LYS A 77 6.11 11.86 -3.39
N LYS A 78 5.37 12.41 -2.42
CA LYS A 78 4.38 13.42 -2.72
C LYS A 78 5.11 14.73 -3.01
N GLU A 79 4.95 15.22 -4.24
CA GLU A 79 5.42 16.56 -4.59
C GLU A 79 4.51 17.62 -3.98
N PHE A 80 5.10 18.75 -3.63
CA PHE A 80 4.36 19.90 -3.12
C PHE A 80 3.65 20.57 -4.30
N SER A 81 2.34 20.34 -4.44
CA SER A 81 1.50 21.09 -5.38
C SER A 81 0.62 22.07 -4.62
N PHE A 82 0.62 23.33 -5.05
CA PHE A 82 -0.23 24.40 -4.52
C PHE A 82 -1.60 24.52 -5.22
N PHE A 83 -1.87 23.66 -6.21
CA PHE A 83 -3.06 23.69 -7.05
C PHE A 83 -3.52 22.26 -7.34
#